data_AF-D2Y0K6-F1
#
_entry.id   AF-D2Y0K6-F1
#
_cell.length_a   1.000
_cell.length_b   1.000
_cell.length_c   1.000
_cell.angle_alpha   90.00
_cell.angle_beta   90.00
_cell.angle_gamma   90.00
#
_symmetry.space_group_name_H-M   'P 1'
#
loop_
_entity.id
_entity.type
_entity.pdbx_description
1 polymer ?
#
loop_
_entity_poly.entity_id
_entity_poly.type
_entity_poly.pdbx_seq_one_letter_code
_entity_poly.pdbx_strand_id
1 'polypeptide(L)'
;VVYSWAKVSKECMADLSIHYTYTLVLDDSSDDPYPAMMNYFNDLQAGREQAHPWWALVNEHFPNVLRHFGPFCSLNLIRSTLDFFEGCWIEQYNFGGFPGSHDYPQFLRRMNGLGHCVGASLWPKEQFDERSLFLE
;
A
#
# COMPACT_ATOMS: atom_id res chain seq x y z
N VAL A 1 4.16 -13.86 -1.93
CA VAL A 1 2.82 -14.17 -1.37
C VAL A 1 2.64 -15.65 -1.05
N VAL A 2 2.67 -16.56 -2.03
CA VAL A 2 2.33 -18.01 -1.84
C VAL A 2 3.00 -18.68 -0.64
N TYR A 3 4.29 -18.43 -0.40
CA TYR A 3 5.02 -19.07 0.71
C TYR A 3 4.76 -18.46 2.08
N SER A 4 4.43 -17.17 2.17
CA SER A 4 4.26 -16.47 3.45
C SER A 4 2.80 -16.39 3.90
N TRP A 5 1.87 -16.25 2.95
CA TRP A 5 0.42 -16.29 3.20
C TRP A 5 -0.12 -17.71 3.08
N ALA A 6 0.59 -18.70 3.61
CA ALA A 6 0.31 -20.13 3.38
C ALA A 6 -1.07 -20.62 3.83
N LYS A 7 -1.83 -19.81 4.58
CA LYS A 7 -3.13 -20.17 5.17
C LYS A 7 -4.34 -19.49 4.51
N VAL A 8 -4.11 -18.54 3.61
CA VAL A 8 -5.21 -17.84 2.92
C VAL A 8 -5.69 -18.63 1.70
N SER A 9 -6.85 -18.27 1.17
CA SER A 9 -7.40 -18.90 -0.04
C SER A 9 -6.55 -18.59 -1.28
N LYS A 10 -6.68 -19.41 -2.33
CA LYS A 10 -5.94 -19.19 -3.59
C LYS A 10 -6.27 -17.84 -4.24
N GLU A 11 -7.54 -17.42 -4.18
CA GLU A 11 -7.99 -16.12 -4.67
C GLU A 11 -7.32 -14.98 -3.87
N CYS A 12 -7.27 -15.08 -2.54
CA CYS A 12 -6.58 -14.09 -1.72
C CYS A 12 -5.08 -14.04 -2.05
N MET A 13 -4.43 -15.19 -2.27
CA MET A 13 -3.03 -15.22 -2.74
C MET A 13 -2.87 -14.54 -4.11
N ALA A 14 -3.77 -14.77 -5.05
CA ALA A 14 -3.70 -14.20 -6.39
C ALA A 14 -3.87 -12.67 -6.35
N ASP A 15 -4.92 -12.19 -5.68
CA ASP A 15 -5.23 -10.75 -5.58
C ASP A 15 -4.13 -9.98 -4.83
N LEU A 16 -3.58 -10.55 -3.75
CA LEU A 16 -2.42 -9.97 -3.06
C LEU A 16 -1.16 -10.01 -3.93
N SER A 17 -0.97 -11.03 -4.76
CA SER A 17 0.17 -11.10 -5.67
C SER A 17 0.11 -9.99 -6.72
N ILE A 18 -1.08 -9.67 -7.24
CA ILE A 18 -1.26 -8.54 -8.15
C ILE A 18 -0.93 -7.23 -7.42
N HIS A 19 -1.49 -7.01 -6.22
CA HIS A 19 -1.23 -5.79 -5.43
C HIS A 19 0.25 -5.57 -5.14
N TYR A 20 0.94 -6.59 -4.61
CA TYR A 20 2.35 -6.47 -4.28
C TYR A 20 3.26 -6.40 -5.52
N THR A 21 2.79 -6.88 -6.67
CA THR A 21 3.48 -6.68 -7.95
C THR A 21 3.37 -5.22 -8.39
N TYR A 22 2.20 -4.59 -8.28
CA TYR A 22 2.07 -3.15 -8.54
C TYR A 22 3.02 -2.32 -7.67
N THR A 23 3.13 -2.62 -6.38
CA THR A 23 4.05 -1.91 -5.50
C THR A 23 5.51 -2.10 -5.92
N LEU A 24 5.89 -3.34 -6.29
CA LEU A 24 7.26 -3.62 -6.74
C LEU A 24 7.59 -2.91 -8.07
N VAL A 25 6.64 -2.80 -8.99
CA VAL A 25 6.84 -2.10 -10.26
C VAL A 25 7.01 -0.59 -10.07
N LEU A 26 6.33 0.01 -9.07
CA LEU A 26 6.51 1.43 -8.76
C LEU A 26 7.90 1.74 -8.20
N ASP A 27 8.50 0.80 -7.46
CA ASP A 27 9.84 0.91 -6.89
C ASP A 27 10.91 1.18 -7.96
N ASP A 28 10.71 0.64 -9.17
CA ASP A 28 11.60 0.84 -10.32
C ASP A 28 11.30 2.13 -11.13
N SER A 29 10.27 2.90 -10.76
CA SER A 29 9.87 4.11 -11.50
C SER A 29 10.75 5.31 -11.19
N SER A 30 11.17 6.03 -12.23
CA SER A 30 11.91 7.29 -12.13
C SER A 30 11.08 8.54 -12.48
N ASP A 31 9.79 8.38 -12.76
CA ASP A 31 8.92 9.48 -13.17
C ASP A 31 8.55 10.36 -11.97
N ASP A 32 8.75 11.68 -12.06
CA ASP A 32 8.41 12.63 -10.99
C ASP A 32 6.89 12.61 -10.71
N PRO A 33 6.44 12.22 -9.51
CA PRO A 33 5.03 12.19 -9.15
C PRO A 33 4.38 13.57 -9.05
N TYR A 34 5.15 14.64 -8.84
CA TYR A 34 4.65 15.97 -8.48
C TYR A 34 3.53 16.48 -9.42
N PRO A 35 3.68 16.47 -10.76
CA PRO A 35 2.65 17.01 -11.65
C PRO A 35 1.33 16.24 -11.57
N ALA A 36 1.41 14.91 -11.39
CA ALA A 36 0.25 14.04 -11.32
C ALA A 36 -0.46 14.08 -9.95
N MET A 37 0.22 14.55 -8.90
CA MET A 37 -0.33 14.63 -7.55
C MET A 37 -1.00 15.96 -7.22
N MET A 38 -0.87 17.00 -8.06
CA MET A 38 -1.41 18.34 -7.79
C MET A 38 -2.93 18.37 -7.49
N ASN A 39 -3.70 17.51 -8.15
CA ASN A 39 -5.16 17.42 -7.98
C ASN A 39 -5.61 16.15 -7.27
N TYR A 40 -4.69 15.35 -6.72
CA TYR A 40 -4.95 14.02 -6.16
C TYR A 40 -6.19 14.00 -5.25
N PHE A 41 -6.23 14.90 -4.26
CA PHE A 41 -7.33 14.96 -3.29
C PHE A 41 -8.66 15.39 -3.93
N ASN A 42 -8.63 16.40 -4.81
CA ASN A 42 -9.83 16.89 -5.49
C ASN A 42 -10.43 15.83 -6.42
N ASP A 43 -9.58 15.04 -7.08
CA ASP A 43 -10.00 13.93 -7.94
C ASP A 43 -10.52 12.76 -7.09
N LEU A 44 -9.84 12.41 -6.00
CA LEU A 44 -10.26 11.36 -5.07
C LEU A 44 -11.64 11.67 -4.46
N GLN A 45 -11.81 12.87 -3.91
CA GLN A 45 -13.06 13.30 -3.28
C GLN A 45 -14.23 13.35 -4.26
N ALA A 46 -13.96 13.66 -5.52
CA ALA A 46 -14.97 13.73 -6.57
C ALA A 46 -15.21 12.39 -7.30
N GLY A 47 -14.49 11.33 -6.93
CA GLY A 47 -14.57 10.03 -7.60
C GLY A 47 -14.08 10.05 -9.05
N ARG A 48 -13.18 10.97 -9.41
CA ARG A 48 -12.52 11.00 -10.72
C ARG A 48 -11.31 10.05 -10.70
N GLU A 49 -11.00 9.52 -11.88
CA GLU A 49 -9.77 8.77 -12.08
C GLU A 49 -8.55 9.63 -11.73
N GLN A 50 -7.55 9.00 -11.11
CA GLN A 50 -6.33 9.67 -10.69
C GLN A 50 -5.43 9.94 -11.90
N ALA A 51 -4.79 11.12 -11.92
CA ALA A 51 -3.90 11.50 -13.01
C ALA A 51 -2.62 10.62 -13.09
N HIS A 52 -2.14 10.12 -11.94
CA HIS A 52 -1.00 9.21 -11.92
C HIS A 52 -1.45 7.80 -12.35
N PRO A 53 -0.87 7.20 -13.41
CA PRO A 53 -1.37 5.95 -13.98
C PRO A 53 -1.30 4.77 -13.01
N TRP A 54 -0.28 4.74 -12.14
CA TRP A 54 -0.22 3.73 -11.08
C TRP A 54 -1.40 3.82 -10.12
N TRP A 55 -1.82 5.03 -9.71
CA TRP A 55 -2.98 5.21 -8.85
C TRP A 55 -4.28 4.82 -9.53
N ALA A 56 -4.42 5.09 -10.83
CA ALA A 56 -5.58 4.66 -11.61
C ALA A 56 -5.72 3.13 -11.58
N LEU A 57 -4.66 2.39 -11.94
CA LEU A 57 -4.66 0.93 -11.98
C LEU A 57 -4.82 0.29 -10.59
N VAL A 58 -4.09 0.78 -9.60
CA VAL A 58 -4.14 0.23 -8.23
C VAL A 58 -5.50 0.47 -7.60
N ASN A 59 -6.08 1.67 -7.74
CA ASN A 59 -7.39 1.95 -7.17
C ASN A 59 -8.52 1.19 -7.87
N GLU A 60 -8.42 0.98 -9.18
CA GLU A 60 -9.37 0.14 -9.93
C GLU A 60 -9.31 -1.32 -9.47
N HIS A 61 -8.10 -1.85 -9.25
CA HIS A 61 -7.89 -3.23 -8.80
C HIS A 61 -8.18 -3.43 -7.31
N PHE A 62 -7.99 -2.40 -6.46
CA PHE A 62 -8.01 -2.51 -5.00
C PHE A 62 -9.24 -3.24 -4.43
N PRO A 63 -10.48 -3.02 -4.92
CA PRO A 63 -11.66 -3.76 -4.44
C PRO A 63 -11.51 -5.29 -4.48
N ASN A 64 -10.76 -5.84 -5.44
CA ASN A 64 -10.48 -7.29 -5.51
C ASN A 64 -9.62 -7.79 -4.35
N VAL A 65 -8.80 -6.91 -3.78
CA VAL A 65 -8.01 -7.19 -2.56
C VAL A 65 -8.88 -6.95 -1.32
N LEU A 66 -9.52 -5.79 -1.23
CA LEU A 66 -10.25 -5.37 -0.02
C LEU A 66 -11.46 -6.26 0.28
N ARG A 67 -12.05 -6.91 -0.73
CA ARG A 67 -13.16 -7.86 -0.51
C ARG A 67 -12.81 -9.00 0.45
N HIS A 68 -11.52 -9.35 0.58
CA HIS A 68 -11.05 -10.41 1.48
C HIS A 68 -11.00 -10.01 2.95
N PHE A 69 -11.07 -8.71 3.26
CA PHE A 69 -10.82 -8.19 4.60
C PHE A 69 -12.05 -7.46 5.15
N GLY A 70 -12.06 -7.28 6.47
CA GLY A 70 -12.97 -6.38 7.17
C GLY A 70 -12.46 -4.93 7.10
N PRO A 71 -13.21 -3.98 7.68
CA PRO A 71 -12.94 -2.56 7.53
C PRO A 71 -11.62 -2.11 8.20
N PHE A 72 -11.22 -2.71 9.33
CA PHE A 72 -10.00 -2.29 10.04
C PHE A 72 -8.74 -2.77 9.30
N CYS A 73 -8.70 -4.03 8.84
CA CYS A 73 -7.60 -4.49 8.00
C CYS A 73 -7.58 -3.77 6.66
N SER A 74 -8.74 -3.55 6.02
CA SER A 74 -8.82 -2.79 4.77
C SER A 74 -8.23 -1.39 4.89
N LEU A 75 -8.51 -0.67 5.98
CA LEU A 75 -7.94 0.65 6.23
C LEU A 75 -6.41 0.59 6.35
N ASN A 76 -5.86 -0.44 7.00
CA ASN A 76 -4.41 -0.61 7.10
C ASN A 76 -3.74 -0.87 5.75
N LEU A 77 -4.39 -1.63 4.86
CA LEU A 77 -3.91 -1.83 3.49
C LEU A 77 -3.90 -0.50 2.72
N ILE A 78 -4.97 0.29 2.80
CA ILE A 78 -5.09 1.59 2.13
C ILE A 78 -3.99 2.54 2.62
N ARG A 79 -3.89 2.76 3.94
CA ARG A 79 -2.88 3.68 4.51
C ARG A 79 -1.47 3.28 4.13
N SER A 80 -1.13 2.00 4.29
CA SER A 80 0.23 1.53 4.01
C SER A 80 0.60 1.60 2.53
N THR A 81 -0.39 1.53 1.63
CA THR A 81 -0.17 1.70 0.18
C THR A 81 0.03 3.17 -0.17
N LEU A 82 -0.67 4.09 0.51
CA LEU A 82 -0.43 5.53 0.41
C LEU A 82 0.96 5.91 0.96
N ASP A 83 1.32 5.38 2.13
CA ASP A 83 2.66 5.55 2.73
C ASP A 83 3.74 5.08 1.74
N PHE A 84 3.56 3.90 1.13
CA PHE A 84 4.51 3.36 0.16
C PHE A 84 4.71 4.27 -1.05
N PHE A 85 3.63 4.85 -1.59
CA PHE A 85 3.72 5.80 -2.70
C PHE A 85 4.56 7.03 -2.34
N GLU A 86 4.38 7.60 -1.14
CA GLU A 86 5.23 8.69 -0.64
C GLU A 86 6.69 8.24 -0.44
N GLY A 87 6.90 7.00 0.02
CA GLY A 87 8.21 6.39 0.16
C GLY A 87 8.98 6.38 -1.17
N CYS A 88 8.38 5.83 -2.23
CA CYS A 88 8.98 5.81 -3.56
C CYS A 88 9.25 7.23 -4.08
N TRP A 89 8.35 8.19 -3.82
CA TRP A 89 8.58 9.58 -4.20
C TRP A 89 9.83 10.17 -3.50
N ILE A 90 9.99 9.94 -2.20
CA ILE A 90 11.18 10.39 -1.46
C ILE A 90 12.46 9.71 -1.99
N GLU A 91 12.39 8.43 -2.35
CA GLU A 91 13.55 7.65 -2.82
C GLU A 91 14.11 8.13 -4.16
N GLN A 92 13.30 8.79 -5.00
CA GLN A 92 13.79 9.40 -6.25
C GLN A 92 14.87 10.46 -6.02
N TYR A 93 14.92 11.07 -4.84
CA TYR A 93 15.96 12.05 -4.48
C TYR A 93 17.30 11.39 -4.11
N ASN A 94 17.34 10.05 -3.99
CA ASN A 94 18.50 9.28 -3.58
C ASN A 94 19.18 9.87 -2.32
N PHE A 95 18.35 10.31 -1.37
CA PHE A 95 18.78 11.03 -0.18
C PHE A 95 18.88 10.09 1.03
N GLY A 96 20.10 9.92 1.56
CA GLY A 96 20.34 9.06 2.73
C GLY A 96 20.08 9.71 4.09
N GLY A 97 19.59 10.95 4.12
CA GLY A 97 19.46 11.75 5.35
C GLY A 97 20.69 12.64 5.61
N PHE A 98 20.47 13.76 6.32
CA PHE A 98 21.56 14.63 6.76
C PHE A 98 22.37 13.97 7.89
N PRO A 99 23.69 14.26 8.01
CA PRO A 99 24.45 13.89 9.20
C PRO A 99 23.79 14.41 10.48
N GLY A 100 23.58 13.52 11.46
CA GLY A 100 22.86 13.84 12.70
C GLY A 100 21.34 13.62 12.64
N SER A 101 20.77 13.29 11.48
CA SER A 101 19.35 12.92 11.35
C SER A 101 19.12 11.46 11.73
N HIS A 102 19.24 11.15 13.03
CA HIS A 102 19.23 9.79 13.56
C HIS A 102 17.95 9.00 13.25
N ASP A 103 16.81 9.69 13.11
CA ASP A 103 15.51 9.06 12.91
C ASP A 103 15.16 8.85 11.42
N TYR A 104 15.87 9.51 10.50
CA TYR A 104 15.57 9.43 9.06
C TYR A 104 15.59 8.01 8.49
N PRO A 105 16.57 7.13 8.82
CA PRO A 105 16.60 5.79 8.27
C PRO A 105 15.34 4.95 8.59
N GLN A 106 14.86 5.00 9.83
CA GLN A 106 13.67 4.25 10.23
C GLN A 106 12.36 4.94 9.84
N PHE A 107 12.37 6.27 9.70
CA PHE A 107 11.28 7.00 9.09
C PHE A 107 11.05 6.51 7.66
N LEU A 108 12.06 6.57 6.80
CA LEU A 108 11.94 6.17 5.40
C LEU A 108 11.62 4.68 5.28
N ARG A 109 12.26 3.84 6.10
CA ARG A 109 12.00 2.39 6.07
C ARG A 109 10.58 2.00 6.45
N ARG A 110 9.90 2.79 7.29
CA ARG A 110 8.48 2.58 7.59
C ARG A 110 7.60 3.03 6.42
N MET A 111 7.98 4.12 5.76
CA MET A 111 7.26 4.68 4.61
C MET A 111 7.23 3.69 3.44
N ASN A 112 8.40 3.21 2.99
CA ASN A 112 8.52 2.27 1.87
C ASN A 112 8.34 0.78 2.27
N GLY A 113 8.08 0.48 3.55
CA GLY A 113 8.16 -0.87 4.08
C GLY A 113 6.92 -1.74 3.87
N LEU A 114 5.78 -1.15 3.50
CA LEU A 114 4.47 -1.82 3.41
C LEU A 114 4.07 -2.59 4.69
N GLY A 115 4.58 -2.19 5.86
CA GLY A 115 4.50 -2.97 7.09
C GLY A 115 3.06 -3.27 7.52
N HIS A 116 2.19 -2.26 7.53
CA HIS A 116 0.78 -2.47 7.88
C HIS A 116 0.00 -3.17 6.77
N CYS A 117 0.35 -2.98 5.49
CA CYS A 117 -0.25 -3.73 4.38
C CYS A 117 0.00 -5.23 4.56
N VAL A 118 1.25 -5.61 4.83
CA VAL A 118 1.66 -7.01 5.06
C VAL A 118 1.02 -7.56 6.34
N GLY A 119 1.10 -6.83 7.44
CA GLY A 119 0.59 -7.29 8.74
C GLY A 119 -0.92 -7.51 8.74
N ALA A 120 -1.69 -6.59 8.13
CA ALA A 120 -3.14 -6.69 8.09
C ALA A 120 -3.65 -7.68 7.03
N SER A 121 -2.92 -7.92 5.94
CA SER A 121 -3.33 -8.86 4.89
C SER A 121 -3.21 -10.33 5.29
N LEU A 122 -2.69 -10.63 6.49
CA LEU A 122 -2.63 -11.97 7.07
C LEU A 122 -3.96 -12.45 7.64
N TRP A 123 -4.96 -11.57 7.75
CA TRP A 123 -6.22 -11.83 8.48
C TRP A 123 -7.47 -11.72 7.58
N PRO A 124 -7.63 -12.54 6.53
CA PRO A 124 -8.85 -12.48 5.73
C PRO A 124 -10.08 -12.83 6.58
N LYS A 125 -11.18 -12.09 6.34
CA LYS A 125 -12.42 -12.21 7.13
C LYS A 125 -13.13 -13.55 7.00
N GLU A 126 -12.75 -14.35 6.00
CA GLU A 126 -13.23 -15.72 5.83
C GLU A 126 -12.70 -16.65 6.94
N GLN A 127 -11.50 -16.39 7.47
CA GLN A 127 -10.89 -17.21 8.53
C GLN A 127 -10.88 -16.52 9.90
N PHE A 128 -10.94 -15.19 9.95
CA PHE A 128 -10.73 -14.40 11.16
C PHE A 128 -11.82 -13.34 11.35
N ASP A 129 -12.38 -13.24 12.55
CA ASP A 129 -13.25 -12.12 12.93
C ASP A 129 -12.40 -10.98 13.51
N GLU A 130 -12.23 -9.90 12.74
CA GLU A 130 -11.49 -8.72 13.15
C GLU A 130 -11.98 -8.13 14.48
N ARG A 131 -13.29 -8.16 14.76
CA ARG A 131 -13.83 -7.56 16.00
C ARG A 131 -13.46 -8.36 17.24
N SER A 132 -13.30 -9.67 17.07
CA SER A 132 -12.92 -10.57 18.16
C SER A 132 -11.41 -10.53 18.43
N LEU A 133 -10.60 -10.25 17.41
CA LEU A 133 -9.12 -10.27 17.50
C LEU A 133 -8.50 -8.90 17.79
N PHE A 134 -9.09 -7.83 17.25
CA PHE A 134 -8.60 -6.46 17.35
C PHE A 134 -9.54 -5.65 18.23
N LEU A 135 -9.51 -5.96 19.53
CA LEU A 135 -10.18 -5.17 20.55
C LEU A 135 -9.33 -3.93 20.85
N GLU A 136 -9.87 -2.75 20.54
CA GLU A 136 -9.42 -1.49 21.13
C GLU A 136 -9.95 -1.35 22.57
#